data_AF-A0A7W1FCN8-F1
#
_entry.id   AF-A0A7W1FCN8-F1
#
_cell.length_a   1.000
_cell.length_b   1.000
_cell.length_c   1.000
_cell.angle_alpha   90.00
_cell.angle_beta   90.00
_cell.angle_gamma   90.00
#
_symmetry.space_group_name_H-M   'P 1'
#
loop_
_entity.id
_entity.type
_entity.pdbx_description
1 polymer ?
#
loop_
_entity_poly.entity_id
_entity_poly.type
_entity_poly.pdbx_seq_one_letter_code
_entity_poly.pdbx_strand_id
1 'polypeptide(L)'
;MVVSISAQITDLNFRIYDAKGGAVTVQQIIDAIGKSDAILLGESHDDAVAHYLQLEIFKKTFDSYGKNRNVVLSMEMFERDVQTIVDEYLKDLITEKKFLDDSRPWKNYKIDYRLLVEYAKQNKLAVIAANA
;
A
#
# COMPACT_ATOMS: atom_id res chain seq x y z
N MET A 1 23.05 -16.49 10.52
CA MET A 1 22.54 -15.16 10.88
C MET A 1 22.91 -14.22 9.73
N VAL A 2 22.04 -14.10 8.73
CA VAL A 2 22.26 -13.18 7.61
C VAL A 2 21.66 -11.85 8.03
N VAL A 3 22.50 -10.90 8.39
CA VAL A 3 22.08 -9.51 8.56
C VAL A 3 21.82 -8.99 7.15
N SER A 4 20.55 -9.00 6.71
CA SER A 4 20.16 -8.24 5.52
C SER A 4 20.20 -6.77 5.90
N ILE A 5 21.25 -6.07 5.46
CA ILE A 5 21.28 -4.62 5.47
C ILE A 5 20.39 -4.20 4.29
N SER A 6 19.07 -4.08 4.51
CA SER A 6 18.24 -3.32 3.58
C SER A 6 18.58 -1.85 3.80
N ALA A 7 18.99 -1.14 2.74
CA ALA A 7 19.10 0.31 2.79
C ALA A 7 17.76 0.89 3.29
N GLN A 8 17.79 1.56 4.45
CA GLN A 8 16.58 2.16 5.01
C GLN A 8 16.28 3.44 4.23
N ILE A 9 15.18 3.45 3.49
CA ILE A 9 14.69 4.65 2.81
C ILE A 9 14.25 5.65 3.89
N THR A 10 14.74 6.88 3.77
CA THR A 10 14.48 8.01 4.66
C THR A 10 14.14 9.26 3.85
N ASP A 11 13.81 10.36 4.53
CA ASP A 11 13.56 11.66 3.89
C ASP A 11 14.73 12.18 3.04
N LEU A 12 15.93 11.61 3.17
CA LEU A 12 17.07 11.95 2.30
C LEU A 12 16.95 11.36 0.89
N ASN A 13 16.08 10.35 0.70
CA ASN A 13 15.94 9.61 -0.54
C ASN A 13 14.85 10.17 -1.46
N PHE A 14 14.01 11.09 -0.98
CA PHE A 14 12.93 11.66 -1.76
C PHE A 14 12.72 13.14 -1.44
N ARG A 15 11.99 13.82 -2.33
CA ARG A 15 11.47 15.17 -2.11
C ARG A 15 10.04 15.21 -2.59
N ILE A 16 9.21 15.92 -1.85
CA ILE A 16 7.79 16.03 -2.15
C ILE A 16 7.49 17.48 -2.49
N TYR A 17 6.74 17.67 -3.57
CA TYR A 17 6.34 18.98 -4.05
C TYR A 17 4.82 19.01 -4.23
N ASP A 18 4.22 20.17 -3.95
CA ASP A 18 2.84 20.44 -4.31
C ASP A 18 2.69 20.76 -5.82
N ALA A 19 1.46 20.96 -6.28
CA ALA A 19 1.17 21.29 -7.68
C ALA A 19 1.78 22.63 -8.17
N LYS A 20 2.25 23.48 -7.26
CA LYS A 20 2.92 24.75 -7.56
C LYS A 20 4.46 24.63 -7.48
N GLY A 21 4.98 23.44 -7.19
CA GLY A 21 6.41 23.19 -7.01
C GLY A 21 6.95 23.60 -5.63
N GLY A 22 6.08 23.92 -4.68
CA GLY A 22 6.47 24.19 -3.29
C GLY A 22 6.84 22.91 -2.57
N ALA A 23 7.95 22.90 -1.83
CA ALA A 23 8.33 21.74 -1.03
C ALA A 23 7.32 21.50 0.10
N VAL A 24 6.89 20.25 0.27
CA VAL A 24 5.96 19.83 1.33
C VAL A 24 6.45 18.57 2.03
N THR A 25 5.86 18.27 3.18
CA THR A 25 6.17 17.09 4.00
C THR A 25 5.13 16.00 3.80
N VAL A 26 5.46 14.77 4.20
CA VAL A 26 4.49 13.67 4.25
C VAL A 26 3.29 14.05 5.12
N GLN A 27 3.49 14.74 6.25
CA GLN A 27 2.39 15.15 7.12
C GLN A 27 1.39 16.07 6.40
N GLN A 28 1.88 17.00 5.56
CA GLN A 28 1.01 17.86 4.77
C GLN A 28 0.20 17.08 3.72
N ILE A 29 0.74 15.98 3.17
CA ILE A 29 -0.05 15.05 2.34
C ILE A 29 -1.18 14.44 3.19
N ILE A 30 -0.88 13.93 4.37
CA ILE A 30 -1.87 13.28 5.24
C ILE A 30 -3.00 14.26 5.59
N ASP A 31 -2.67 15.49 5.97
CA ASP A 31 -3.65 16.53 6.29
C ASP A 31 -4.56 16.87 5.08
N ALA A 32 -4.02 16.78 3.87
CA ALA A 32 -4.79 16.97 2.64
C ALA A 32 -5.69 15.77 2.32
N ILE A 33 -5.22 14.53 2.56
CA ILE A 33 -5.99 13.29 2.38
C ILE A 33 -7.28 13.32 3.20
N GLY A 34 -7.24 13.88 4.41
CA GLY A 34 -8.41 14.00 5.28
C GLY A 34 -9.63 14.72 4.66
N LYS A 35 -9.43 15.47 3.57
CA LYS A 35 -10.47 16.25 2.87
C LYS A 35 -11.03 15.57 1.63
N SER A 36 -10.55 14.38 1.29
CA SER A 36 -10.94 13.64 0.09
C SER A 36 -11.49 12.25 0.47
N ASP A 37 -12.30 11.68 -0.42
CA ASP A 37 -12.83 10.31 -0.27
C ASP A 37 -12.04 9.27 -1.05
N ALA A 38 -11.38 9.68 -2.14
CA ALA A 38 -10.52 8.82 -2.96
C ALA A 38 -9.16 9.50 -3.19
N ILE A 39 -8.09 8.74 -3.00
CA ILE A 39 -6.71 9.17 -3.21
C ILE A 39 -6.06 8.20 -4.19
N LEU A 40 -5.46 8.74 -5.24
CA LEU A 40 -4.73 7.96 -6.24
C LEU A 40 -3.24 8.19 -6.04
N LEU A 41 -2.49 7.09 -5.82
CA LEU A 41 -1.04 7.11 -5.71
C LEU A 41 -0.46 6.42 -6.95
N GLY A 42 -0.07 7.22 -7.94
CA GLY A 42 0.63 6.70 -9.13
C GLY A 42 2.08 6.34 -8.82
N GLU A 43 2.62 5.36 -9.53
CA GLU A 43 3.99 4.88 -9.36
C GLU A 43 4.65 4.52 -10.71
N SER A 44 5.96 4.38 -10.68
CA SER A 44 6.68 3.52 -11.63
C SER A 44 6.93 2.17 -10.95
N HIS A 45 6.59 1.07 -11.61
CA HIS A 45 6.44 -0.25 -10.95
C HIS A 45 7.71 -0.86 -10.35
N ASP A 46 8.89 -0.32 -10.63
CA ASP A 46 10.17 -0.79 -10.08
C ASP A 46 10.86 0.31 -9.21
N ASP A 47 10.10 1.26 -8.69
CA ASP A 47 10.60 2.36 -7.83
C ASP A 47 10.39 2.05 -6.33
N ALA A 48 11.46 1.55 -5.70
CA ALA A 48 11.46 1.24 -4.27
C ALA A 48 11.12 2.44 -3.36
N VAL A 49 11.44 3.67 -3.77
CA VAL A 49 11.11 4.88 -3.01
C VAL A 49 9.63 5.18 -3.10
N ALA A 50 9.00 4.97 -4.27
CA ALA A 50 7.56 5.09 -4.44
C ALA A 50 6.80 4.08 -3.56
N HIS A 51 7.18 2.80 -3.60
CA HIS A 51 6.54 1.76 -2.79
C HIS A 51 6.69 2.00 -1.28
N TYR A 52 7.86 2.48 -0.86
CA TYR A 52 8.08 2.92 0.52
C TYR A 52 7.13 4.06 0.91
N LEU A 53 7.04 5.11 0.08
CA LEU A 53 6.17 6.26 0.35
C LEU A 53 4.69 5.87 0.38
N GLN A 54 4.24 4.98 -0.51
CA GLN A 54 2.86 4.48 -0.50
C GLN A 54 2.54 3.77 0.80
N LEU A 55 3.43 2.89 1.29
CA LEU A 55 3.27 2.20 2.55
C LEU A 55 3.20 3.19 3.73
N GLU A 56 4.10 4.18 3.77
CA GLU A 56 4.11 5.18 4.84
C GLU A 56 2.89 6.10 4.81
N ILE A 57 2.45 6.52 3.62
CA ILE A 57 1.21 7.30 3.44
C ILE A 57 0.00 6.48 3.90
N PHE A 58 -0.09 5.21 3.51
CA PHE A 58 -1.21 4.33 3.89
C PHE A 58 -1.27 4.14 5.42
N LYS A 59 -0.14 3.83 6.06
CA LYS A 59 -0.04 3.71 7.53
C LYS A 59 -0.50 4.98 8.23
N LYS A 60 0.09 6.13 7.86
CA LYS A 60 -0.21 7.41 8.50
C LYS A 60 -1.66 7.85 8.26
N THR A 61 -2.24 7.50 7.12
CA THR A 61 -3.66 7.73 6.82
C THR A 61 -4.54 6.91 7.76
N PHE A 62 -4.25 5.61 7.94
CA PHE A 62 -5.00 4.78 8.87
C PHE A 62 -4.83 5.24 10.32
N ASP A 63 -3.62 5.56 10.75
CA ASP A 63 -3.35 6.08 12.10
C ASP A 63 -4.12 7.38 12.39
N SER A 64 -4.19 8.28 11.40
CA SER A 64 -4.84 9.59 11.56
C SER A 64 -6.35 9.55 11.46
N TYR A 65 -6.90 8.71 10.58
CA TYR A 65 -8.33 8.76 10.21
C TYR A 65 -9.10 7.46 10.47
N GLY A 66 -8.43 6.33 10.67
CA GLY A 66 -9.05 5.00 10.79
C GLY A 66 -10.02 4.83 11.96
N LYS A 67 -9.98 5.70 12.97
CA LYS A 67 -10.96 5.72 14.07
C LYS A 67 -12.32 6.29 13.66
N ASN A 68 -12.34 7.18 12.68
CA ASN A 68 -13.52 7.96 12.30
C ASN A 68 -13.98 7.68 10.86
N ARG A 69 -13.12 7.07 10.04
CA ARG A 69 -13.38 6.77 8.62
C ARG A 69 -12.89 5.37 8.31
N ASN A 70 -13.63 4.67 7.45
CA ASN A 70 -13.17 3.41 6.91
C ASN A 70 -12.04 3.69 5.90
N VAL A 71 -10.85 3.15 6.15
CA VAL A 71 -9.69 3.27 5.25
C VAL A 71 -9.54 1.94 4.52
N VAL A 72 -9.55 1.99 3.19
CA VAL A 72 -9.52 0.82 2.30
C VAL A 72 -8.35 0.98 1.33
N LEU A 73 -7.66 -0.13 1.06
CA LEU A 73 -6.59 -0.19 0.06
C LEU A 73 -7.15 -0.72 -1.26
N SER A 74 -6.92 -0.03 -2.36
CA SER A 74 -7.28 -0.49 -3.71
C SER A 74 -5.99 -0.79 -4.48
N MET A 75 -5.90 -1.93 -5.15
CA MET A 75 -4.66 -2.40 -5.77
C MET A 75 -4.86 -2.85 -7.23
N GLU A 76 -4.15 -2.22 -8.15
CA GLU A 76 -4.08 -2.59 -9.57
C GLU A 76 -3.43 -3.97 -9.80
N MET A 77 -2.62 -4.42 -8.84
CA MET A 77 -1.86 -5.66 -8.91
C MET A 77 -2.74 -6.93 -8.84
N PHE A 78 -4.05 -6.78 -8.62
CA PHE A 78 -5.03 -7.86 -8.57
C PHE A 78 -6.20 -7.59 -9.51
N GLU A 79 -6.57 -8.59 -10.30
CA GLU A 79 -7.76 -8.60 -11.16
C GLU A 79 -9.04 -8.73 -10.30
N ARG A 80 -10.13 -8.07 -10.70
CA ARG A 80 -11.38 -8.07 -9.91
C ARG A 80 -11.98 -9.47 -9.71
N ASP A 81 -11.73 -10.41 -10.61
CA ASP A 81 -12.25 -11.77 -10.53
C ASP A 81 -11.67 -12.57 -9.35
N VAL A 82 -10.51 -12.17 -8.81
CA VAL A 82 -9.86 -12.82 -7.67
C VAL A 82 -10.19 -12.20 -6.31
N GLN A 83 -11.17 -11.28 -6.22
CA GLN A 83 -11.52 -10.62 -4.96
C GLN A 83 -11.83 -11.61 -3.83
N THR A 84 -12.50 -12.73 -4.12
CA THR A 84 -12.78 -13.76 -3.11
C THR A 84 -11.50 -14.35 -2.52
N ILE A 85 -10.48 -14.58 -3.35
CA ILE A 85 -9.17 -15.10 -2.92
C ILE A 85 -8.44 -14.07 -2.04
N VAL A 86 -8.51 -12.79 -2.40
CA VAL A 86 -7.96 -11.70 -1.58
C VAL A 86 -8.64 -11.67 -0.22
N ASP A 87 -9.96 -11.71 -0.18
CA ASP A 87 -10.74 -11.69 1.07
C ASP A 87 -10.45 -12.90 1.96
N GLU A 88 -10.33 -14.09 1.39
CA GLU A 88 -9.96 -15.31 2.10
C GLU A 88 -8.56 -15.19 2.72
N TYR A 89 -7.60 -14.59 1.99
CA TYR A 89 -6.26 -14.37 2.50
C TYR A 89 -6.22 -13.38 3.66
N LEU A 90 -6.97 -12.26 3.54
CA LEU A 90 -7.09 -11.25 4.60
C LEU A 90 -7.75 -11.80 5.87
N LYS A 91 -8.58 -12.85 5.75
CA LYS A 91 -9.29 -13.52 6.86
C LYS A 91 -8.56 -14.74 7.42
N ASP A 92 -7.31 -14.98 7.00
CA ASP A 92 -6.53 -16.17 7.40
C ASP A 92 -7.17 -17.51 7.03
N LEU A 93 -8.05 -17.55 6.02
CA LEU A 93 -8.70 -18.78 5.55
C LEU A 93 -7.79 -19.60 4.62
N ILE A 94 -6.87 -18.92 3.93
CA ILE A 94 -5.87 -19.53 3.06
C ILE A 94 -4.45 -19.07 3.42
N THR A 95 -3.48 -19.91 3.11
CA THR A 95 -2.05 -19.57 3.29
C THR A 95 -1.60 -18.53 2.27
N GLU A 96 -0.51 -17.80 2.56
CA GLU A 96 0.09 -16.88 1.57
C GLU A 96 0.47 -17.61 0.29
N LYS A 97 0.95 -18.86 0.38
CA LYS A 97 1.26 -19.65 -0.81
C LYS A 97 0.02 -19.83 -1.69
N LYS A 98 -1.11 -20.23 -1.10
CA LYS A 98 -2.37 -20.42 -1.83
C LYS A 98 -2.91 -19.11 -2.40
N PHE A 99 -2.80 -18.03 -1.63
CA PHE A 99 -3.11 -16.69 -2.10
C PHE A 99 -2.32 -16.32 -3.36
N LEU A 100 -1.00 -16.50 -3.36
CA LEU A 100 -0.16 -16.18 -4.52
C LEU A 100 -0.47 -17.07 -5.74
N ASP A 101 -0.72 -18.36 -5.53
CA ASP A 101 -1.05 -19.30 -6.60
C ASP A 101 -2.37 -18.92 -7.29
N ASP A 102 -3.37 -18.47 -6.53
CA ASP A 102 -4.74 -18.27 -7.03
C ASP A 102 -5.05 -16.83 -7.43
N SER A 103 -4.46 -15.83 -6.76
CA SER A 103 -4.72 -14.40 -7.02
C SER A 103 -3.86 -13.79 -8.13
N ARG A 104 -2.87 -14.54 -8.65
CA ARG A 104 -2.03 -14.17 -9.79
C ARG A 104 -1.45 -12.74 -9.71
N PRO A 105 -0.85 -12.32 -8.57
CA PRO A 105 -0.28 -10.98 -8.50
C PRO A 105 0.92 -10.84 -9.43
N TRP A 106 1.36 -9.60 -9.64
CA TRP A 106 2.57 -9.31 -10.41
C TRP A 106 3.82 -9.97 -9.79
N LYS A 107 4.81 -10.25 -10.64
CA LYS A 107 6.01 -11.04 -10.27
C LYS A 107 6.81 -10.44 -9.11
N ASN A 108 6.80 -9.13 -8.96
CA ASN A 108 7.49 -8.36 -7.93
C ASN A 108 6.71 -8.24 -6.60
N TYR A 109 5.52 -8.85 -6.49
CA TYR A 109 4.68 -8.79 -5.28
C TYR A 109 5.43 -8.92 -3.96
N LYS A 110 6.29 -9.94 -3.85
CA LYS A 110 6.97 -10.24 -2.58
C LYS A 110 7.86 -9.11 -2.08
N ILE A 111 8.41 -8.31 -2.99
CA ILE A 111 9.36 -7.24 -2.67
C ILE A 111 8.60 -5.92 -2.54
N ASP A 112 7.69 -5.64 -3.48
CA ASP A 112 7.18 -4.29 -3.68
C ASP A 112 5.80 -4.07 -3.03
N TYR A 113 4.93 -5.08 -3.05
CA TYR A 113 3.51 -4.92 -2.70
C TYR A 113 3.06 -5.69 -1.46
N ARG A 114 3.80 -6.74 -1.07
CA ARG A 114 3.47 -7.61 0.05
C ARG A 114 3.27 -6.83 1.35
N LEU A 115 4.11 -5.84 1.62
CA LEU A 115 4.02 -5.06 2.86
C LEU A 115 2.71 -4.26 2.96
N LEU A 116 2.15 -3.79 1.85
CA LEU A 116 0.85 -3.11 1.83
C LEU A 116 -0.28 -4.08 2.21
N VAL A 117 -0.30 -5.26 1.58
CA VAL A 117 -1.31 -6.30 1.85
C VAL A 117 -1.20 -6.82 3.27
N GLU A 118 0.02 -7.09 3.75
CA GLU A 118 0.25 -7.55 5.11
C GLU A 118 -0.15 -6.51 6.15
N TYR A 119 0.12 -5.21 5.90
CA TYR A 119 -0.32 -4.15 6.78
C TYR A 119 -1.85 -4.05 6.82
N ALA A 120 -2.52 -4.14 5.67
CA ALA A 120 -3.98 -4.17 5.59
C ALA A 120 -4.55 -5.37 6.38
N LYS A 121 -4.00 -6.56 6.15
CA LYS A 121 -4.39 -7.79 6.85
C LYS A 121 -4.24 -7.68 8.37
N GLN A 122 -3.09 -7.24 8.86
CA GLN A 122 -2.81 -7.08 10.28
C GLN A 122 -3.77 -6.10 10.97
N ASN A 123 -4.17 -5.05 10.26
CA ASN A 123 -5.09 -4.02 10.76
C ASN A 123 -6.55 -4.27 10.38
N LYS A 124 -6.87 -5.44 9.80
CA LYS A 124 -8.23 -5.82 9.35
C LYS A 124 -8.86 -4.82 8.38
N LEU A 125 -8.04 -4.24 7.50
CA LEU A 125 -8.45 -3.33 6.44
C LEU A 125 -8.80 -4.13 5.19
N ALA A 126 -9.79 -3.65 4.43
CA ALA A 126 -10.13 -4.27 3.17
C ALA A 126 -9.08 -3.95 2.11
N VAL A 127 -8.78 -4.93 1.26
CA VAL A 127 -8.01 -4.76 0.02
C VAL A 127 -8.94 -5.06 -1.15
N ILE A 128 -9.10 -4.09 -2.05
CA ILE A 128 -9.94 -4.19 -3.24
C ILE A 128 -9.05 -4.45 -4.45
N ALA A 129 -9.31 -5.57 -5.14
CA ALA A 129 -8.70 -5.89 -6.42
C ALA A 129 -9.29 -4.98 -7.50
N ALA A 130 -8.47 -4.15 -8.12
CA ALA A 130 -8.93 -3.01 -8.92
C ALA A 130 -8.80 -3.21 -10.44
N ASN A 131 -8.09 -4.25 -10.89
CA ASN A 131 -7.81 -4.44 -12.31
C ASN A 131 -8.97 -5.11 -13.07
N ALA A 132 -8.99 -4.92 -14.38
CA ALA A 132 -10.07 -5.32 -15.27
C ALA A 132 -10.24 -6.84 -15.36
#